data_AF-S4NTK7-F1
#
_entry.id   AF-S4NTK7-F1
#
_cell.length_a   1.000
_cell.length_b   1.000
_cell.length_c   1.000
_cell.angle_alpha   90.00
_cell.angle_beta   90.00
_cell.angle_gamma   90.00
#
_symmetry.space_group_name_H-M   'P 1'
#
loop_
_entity.id
_entity.type
_entity.pdbx_description
1 polymer ?
#
loop_
_entity_poly.entity_id
_entity_poly.type
_entity_poly.pdbx_seq_one_letter_code
_entity_poly.pdbx_strand_id
1 'polypeptide(L)'
;MLIYDHVMRPRVLVCDGAHHIQNAFHAVFGVEPITRICWSRTKKNMQKIVAKIVTHNDQKSVLEDIDSLHNASSPEVFHAAAQAFLTKWKHETVLVQHIKEEWLNKNSNWFLGAAPLSPSTNDALESFNRSIKEHNAVRERLPLARFLTVSMEMVGQWSRKTSLPEAKTIEQKEWTEGYVWAKENVTTDIISSDST
;
A
#
# COMPACT_ATOMS: atom_id res chain seq x y z
N MET A 1 -5.23 15.21 18.31
CA MET A 1 -6.07 14.32 19.12
C MET A 1 -5.20 13.63 20.17
N LEU A 2 -5.61 13.64 21.44
CA LEU A 2 -4.92 12.92 22.53
C LEU A 2 -5.53 11.51 22.65
N ILE A 3 -4.70 10.48 22.59
CA ILE A 3 -5.07 9.10 22.93
C ILE A 3 -4.09 8.66 24.02
N TYR A 4 -4.59 8.37 25.23
CA TYR A 4 -3.77 7.94 26.38
C TYR A 4 -2.52 8.81 26.58
N ASP A 5 -2.69 10.12 26.73
CA ASP A 5 -1.62 11.12 26.91
C ASP A 5 -0.62 11.25 25.75
N HIS A 6 -0.83 10.53 24.65
CA HIS A 6 -0.06 10.68 23.43
C HIS A 6 -0.81 11.52 22.39
N VAL A 7 -0.11 12.53 21.85
CA VAL A 7 -0.61 13.32 20.72
C VAL A 7 -0.45 12.49 19.44
N MET A 8 -1.56 12.00 18.90
CA MET A 8 -1.54 11.27 17.64
C MET A 8 -1.24 12.23 16.47
N ARG A 9 -0.14 11.98 15.77
CA ARG A 9 0.32 12.74 14.60
C ARG A 9 0.56 11.80 13.42
N PRO A 10 -0.50 11.33 12.74
CA PRO A 10 -0.34 10.43 11.61
C PRO A 10 0.40 11.15 10.49
N ARG A 11 1.35 10.47 9.83
CA ARG A 11 2.09 11.02 8.68
C ARG A 11 1.48 10.62 7.34
N VAL A 12 0.76 9.50 7.31
CA VAL A 12 0.18 8.92 6.10
C VAL A 12 -1.20 8.34 6.42
N LEU A 13 -2.18 8.63 5.58
CA LEU A 13 -3.47 7.94 5.51
C LEU A 13 -3.44 6.99 4.32
N VAL A 14 -3.60 5.68 4.54
CA VAL A 14 -3.81 4.70 3.46
C VAL A 14 -5.30 4.39 3.37
N CYS A 15 -5.95 4.74 2.26
CA CYS A 15 -7.40 4.56 2.10
C CYS A 15 -7.77 4.11 0.69
N ASP A 16 -9.01 3.69 0.48
CA ASP A 16 -9.54 3.20 -0.81
C ASP A 16 -9.88 4.32 -1.82
N GLY A 17 -9.55 5.57 -1.51
CA GLY A 17 -9.90 6.74 -2.33
C GLY A 17 -11.28 7.33 -2.02
N ALA A 18 -11.95 6.89 -0.95
CA ALA A 18 -13.21 7.51 -0.51
C ALA A 18 -13.01 8.94 0.01
N HIS A 19 -13.60 9.91 -0.70
CA HIS A 19 -13.51 11.35 -0.36
C HIS A 19 -13.97 11.67 1.06
N HIS A 20 -15.03 11.01 1.55
CA HIS A 20 -15.54 11.26 2.90
C HIS A 20 -14.55 10.84 3.99
N ILE A 21 -13.78 9.76 3.76
CA ILE A 21 -12.71 9.34 4.68
C ILE A 21 -11.58 10.37 4.68
N GLN A 22 -11.17 10.83 3.49
CA GLN A 22 -10.11 11.83 3.35
C GLN A 22 -10.50 13.15 4.05
N ASN A 23 -11.70 13.66 3.77
CA ASN A 23 -12.20 14.89 4.36
C ASN A 23 -12.30 14.79 5.88
N ALA A 24 -12.85 13.69 6.41
CA ALA A 24 -12.96 13.48 7.84
C ALA A 24 -11.57 13.40 8.51
N PHE A 25 -10.62 12.73 7.86
CA PHE A 25 -9.25 12.64 8.35
C PHE A 25 -8.56 14.02 8.35
N HIS A 26 -8.66 14.78 7.25
CA HIS A 26 -8.06 16.12 7.16
C HIS A 26 -8.69 17.13 8.13
N ALA A 27 -9.97 16.98 8.43
CA ALA A 27 -10.64 17.81 9.43
C ALA A 27 -10.07 17.61 10.86
N VAL A 28 -9.53 16.41 11.15
CA VAL A 28 -9.00 16.07 12.48
C VAL A 28 -7.48 16.24 12.58
N PHE A 29 -6.76 15.87 11.52
CA PHE A 29 -5.29 15.79 11.51
C PHE A 29 -4.62 16.82 10.60
N GLY A 30 -5.40 17.69 9.94
CA GLY A 30 -4.89 18.64 8.97
C GLY A 30 -4.57 18.00 7.62
N VAL A 31 -4.07 18.83 6.71
CA VAL A 31 -3.71 18.43 5.32
C VAL A 31 -2.24 18.04 5.16
N GLU A 32 -1.44 18.17 6.21
CA GLU A 32 -0.02 17.77 6.21
C GLU A 32 0.20 16.27 5.94
N PRO A 33 -0.62 15.33 6.46
CA PRO A 33 -0.38 13.92 6.21
C PRO A 33 -0.69 13.54 4.77
N ILE A 34 0.17 12.70 4.19
CA ILE A 34 0.01 12.24 2.81
C ILE A 34 -1.18 11.28 2.74
N THR A 35 -2.10 11.53 1.82
CA THR A 35 -3.17 10.59 1.50
C THR A 35 -2.70 9.67 0.39
N ARG A 36 -2.46 8.41 0.75
CA ARG A 36 -2.08 7.32 -0.14
C ARG A 36 -3.31 6.49 -0.49
N ILE A 37 -3.46 6.19 -1.78
CA ILE A 37 -4.55 5.37 -2.30
C ILE A 37 -4.09 3.91 -2.30
N CYS A 38 -4.94 3.05 -1.75
CA CYS A 38 -4.68 1.63 -1.62
C CYS A 38 -4.54 0.96 -3.00
N TRP A 39 -3.38 0.35 -3.23
CA TRP A 39 -3.07 -0.28 -4.50
C TRP A 39 -3.98 -1.46 -4.83
N SER A 40 -4.31 -2.31 -3.85
CA SER A 40 -5.16 -3.48 -4.13
C SER A 40 -6.53 -3.08 -4.65
N ARG A 41 -7.07 -1.96 -4.18
CA ARG A 41 -8.32 -1.38 -4.69
C ARG A 41 -8.14 -0.71 -6.04
N THR A 42 -7.09 0.10 -6.20
CA THR A 42 -6.76 0.75 -7.47
C THR A 42 -6.58 -0.28 -8.60
N LYS A 43 -5.76 -1.31 -8.38
CA LYS A 43 -5.51 -2.40 -9.33
C LYS A 43 -6.80 -3.10 -9.73
N LYS A 44 -7.67 -3.46 -8.77
CA LYS A 44 -8.99 -4.07 -9.07
C LYS A 44 -9.88 -3.17 -9.92
N ASN A 45 -9.88 -1.86 -9.67
CA ASN A 45 -10.67 -0.93 -10.48
C ASN A 45 -10.11 -0.78 -11.89
N MET A 46 -8.80 -0.59 -12.02
CA MET A 46 -8.11 -0.51 -13.31
C MET A 46 -8.31 -1.79 -14.14
N GLN A 47 -8.20 -2.97 -13.52
CA GLN A 47 -8.49 -4.26 -14.17
C GLN A 47 -9.91 -4.33 -14.76
N LYS A 48 -10.92 -3.85 -14.03
CA LYS A 48 -12.31 -3.83 -14.52
C LYS A 48 -12.48 -2.92 -15.73
N ILE A 49 -11.82 -1.76 -15.72
CA ILE A 49 -11.88 -0.79 -16.82
C ILE A 49 -11.15 -1.33 -18.04
N VAL A 50 -9.96 -1.88 -17.86
CA VAL A 50 -9.18 -2.50 -18.93
C VAL A 50 -9.95 -3.66 -19.56
N ALA A 51 -10.53 -4.56 -18.76
CA ALA A 51 -11.33 -5.66 -19.25
C ALA A 51 -12.59 -5.21 -20.04
N LYS A 52 -13.13 -4.04 -19.72
CA LYS A 52 -14.34 -3.49 -20.34
C LYS A 52 -14.06 -2.75 -21.65
N ILE A 53 -12.91 -2.08 -21.76
CA ILE A 53 -12.66 -1.06 -22.79
C ILE A 53 -11.56 -1.49 -23.76
N VAL A 54 -10.52 -2.17 -23.26
CA VAL A 54 -9.33 -2.52 -24.06
C VAL A 54 -9.54 -3.86 -24.76
N THR A 55 -9.01 -3.98 -25.98
CA THR A 55 -9.05 -5.24 -26.73
C THR A 55 -8.32 -6.36 -25.99
N HIS A 56 -8.84 -7.60 -26.06
CA HIS A 56 -8.30 -8.73 -25.30
C HIS A 56 -6.79 -8.95 -25.50
N ASN A 57 -6.27 -8.68 -26.71
CA ASN A 57 -4.85 -8.84 -27.02
C ASN A 57 -3.96 -7.84 -26.26
N ASP A 58 -4.47 -6.63 -26.02
CA ASP A 58 -3.69 -5.55 -25.39
C ASP A 58 -3.88 -5.48 -23.87
N GLN A 59 -4.96 -6.08 -23.33
CA GLN A 59 -5.28 -6.04 -21.89
C GLN A 59 -4.10 -6.43 -21.01
N LYS A 60 -3.39 -7.51 -21.36
CA LYS A 60 -2.23 -7.96 -20.59
C LYS A 60 -1.12 -6.90 -20.55
N SER A 61 -0.77 -6.34 -21.71
CA SER A 61 0.30 -5.34 -21.81
C SER A 61 -0.06 -4.04 -21.10
N VAL A 62 -1.32 -3.60 -21.20
CA VAL A 62 -1.81 -2.42 -20.45
C VAL A 62 -1.67 -2.64 -18.94
N LEU A 63 -2.05 -3.81 -18.43
CA LEU A 63 -1.95 -4.10 -17.00
C LEU A 63 -0.50 -4.20 -16.51
N GLU A 64 0.41 -4.75 -17.33
CA GLU A 64 1.84 -4.79 -17.02
C GLU A 64 2.46 -3.38 -16.93
N ASP A 65 2.06 -2.47 -17.84
CA ASP A 65 2.51 -1.08 -17.77
C ASP A 65 1.91 -0.35 -16.55
N ILE A 66 0.65 -0.64 -16.20
CA ILE A 66 0.01 -0.13 -14.97
C ILE A 66 0.74 -0.62 -13.71
N ASP A 67 1.14 -1.90 -13.68
CA ASP A 67 1.95 -2.45 -12.59
C ASP A 67 3.33 -1.75 -12.52
N SER A 68 3.90 -1.39 -13.67
CA SER A 68 5.17 -0.65 -13.75
C SER A 68 5.03 0.79 -13.22
N LEU A 69 3.91 1.47 -13.50
CA LEU A 69 3.60 2.78 -12.90
C LEU A 69 3.51 2.69 -11.37
N HIS A 70 2.88 1.63 -10.84
CA HIS A 70 2.80 1.43 -9.39
C HIS A 70 4.19 1.37 -8.75
N ASN A 71 5.15 0.72 -9.43
CA ASN A 71 6.50 0.52 -8.93
C ASN A 71 7.40 1.76 -8.99
N ALA A 72 6.89 2.91 -9.47
CA ALA A 72 7.66 4.15 -9.46
C ALA A 72 8.12 4.51 -8.04
N SER A 73 9.41 4.81 -7.90
CA SER A 73 10.07 5.06 -6.61
C SER A 73 10.00 6.52 -6.17
N SER A 74 9.69 7.45 -7.09
CA SER A 74 9.57 8.87 -6.80
C SER A 74 8.49 9.53 -7.67
N PRO A 75 7.99 10.72 -7.29
CA PRO A 75 7.05 11.49 -8.10
C PRO A 75 7.56 11.81 -9.50
N GLU A 76 8.85 12.07 -9.66
CA GLU A 76 9.48 12.41 -10.95
C GLU A 76 9.46 11.19 -11.88
N VAL A 77 9.87 10.03 -11.37
CA VAL A 77 9.81 8.76 -12.11
C VAL A 77 8.38 8.42 -12.47
N PHE A 78 7.44 8.60 -11.54
CA PHE A 78 6.02 8.35 -11.78
C PHE A 78 5.46 9.25 -12.88
N HIS A 79 5.76 10.56 -12.85
CA HIS A 79 5.30 11.49 -13.89
C HIS A 79 5.88 11.14 -15.26
N ALA A 80 7.19 10.84 -15.34
CA ALA A 80 7.82 10.46 -16.59
C ALA A 80 7.22 9.16 -17.15
N ALA A 81 7.06 8.14 -16.31
CA ALA A 81 6.44 6.88 -16.69
C ALA A 81 4.96 7.04 -17.09
N ALA A 82 4.21 7.89 -16.39
CA ALA A 82 2.83 8.20 -16.73
C ALA A 82 2.71 8.89 -18.11
N GLN A 83 3.60 9.83 -18.43
CA GLN A 83 3.63 10.43 -19.78
C GLN A 83 3.98 9.42 -20.85
N ALA A 84 4.93 8.52 -20.58
CA ALA A 84 5.26 7.42 -21.50
C ALA A 84 4.06 6.48 -21.71
N PHE A 85 3.34 6.13 -20.63
CA PHE A 85 2.12 5.32 -20.68
C PHE A 85 1.03 5.97 -21.56
N LEU A 86 0.71 7.26 -21.31
CA LEU A 86 -0.30 7.99 -22.08
C LEU A 86 0.10 8.09 -23.57
N THR A 87 1.40 8.22 -23.86
CA THR A 87 1.91 8.27 -25.24
C THR A 87 1.82 6.92 -25.94
N LYS A 88 2.20 5.83 -25.26
CA LYS A 88 2.13 4.46 -25.79
C LYS A 88 0.68 4.06 -26.12
N TRP A 89 -0.24 4.35 -25.20
CA TRP A 89 -1.65 3.96 -25.30
C TRP A 89 -2.55 5.03 -25.91
N LYS A 90 -1.99 6.06 -26.57
CA LYS A 90 -2.77 7.20 -27.12
C LYS A 90 -3.92 6.82 -28.08
N HIS A 91 -3.85 5.62 -28.68
CA HIS A 91 -4.88 5.07 -29.54
C HIS A 91 -6.10 4.55 -28.75
N GLU A 92 -5.89 4.09 -27.52
CA GLU A 92 -6.93 3.69 -26.55
C GLU A 92 -7.49 4.94 -25.83
N THR A 93 -8.11 5.84 -26.60
CA THR A 93 -8.51 7.18 -26.15
C THR A 93 -9.36 7.17 -24.87
N VAL A 94 -10.32 6.25 -24.76
CA VAL A 94 -11.21 6.15 -23.59
C VAL A 94 -10.44 5.69 -22.35
N LEU A 95 -9.52 4.73 -22.49
CA LEU A 95 -8.64 4.29 -21.40
C LEU A 95 -7.75 5.46 -20.94
N VAL A 96 -7.07 6.11 -21.88
CA VAL A 96 -6.15 7.23 -21.61
C VAL A 96 -6.87 8.36 -20.88
N GLN A 97 -8.06 8.74 -21.34
CA GLN A 97 -8.85 9.78 -20.69
C GLN A 97 -9.22 9.37 -19.26
N HIS A 98 -9.72 8.14 -19.08
CA HIS A 98 -10.10 7.65 -17.76
C HIS A 98 -8.92 7.59 -16.78
N ILE A 99 -7.78 7.03 -17.21
CA ILE A 99 -6.57 6.96 -16.38
C ILE A 99 -6.09 8.37 -16.00
N LYS A 100 -6.07 9.30 -16.96
CA LYS A 100 -5.65 10.68 -16.72
C LYS A 100 -6.53 11.37 -15.69
N GLU A 101 -7.84 11.32 -15.85
CA GLU A 101 -8.78 12.03 -14.97
C GLU A 101 -8.84 11.41 -13.58
N GLU A 102 -9.08 10.10 -13.48
CA GLU A 102 -9.33 9.47 -12.19
C GLU A 102 -8.05 9.10 -11.43
N TRP A 103 -7.01 8.67 -12.13
CA TRP A 103 -5.84 8.04 -11.49
C TRP A 103 -4.55 8.84 -11.59
N LEU A 104 -4.48 9.88 -12.42
CA LEU A 104 -3.33 10.80 -12.48
C LEU A 104 -3.66 12.19 -11.92
N ASN A 105 -4.89 12.69 -12.10
CA ASN A 105 -5.27 14.01 -11.60
C ASN A 105 -5.91 13.94 -10.20
N LYS A 106 -6.90 13.05 -10.03
CA LYS A 106 -7.71 13.00 -8.80
C LYS A 106 -7.11 12.12 -7.72
N ASN A 107 -6.70 10.90 -8.07
CA ASN A 107 -6.20 9.90 -7.13
C ASN A 107 -4.79 9.44 -7.53
N SER A 108 -3.79 10.33 -7.55
CA SER A 108 -2.44 10.03 -8.07
C SER A 108 -1.53 9.24 -7.11
N ASN A 109 -1.78 9.31 -5.81
CA ASN A 109 -0.90 8.76 -4.78
C ASN A 109 -1.05 7.25 -4.56
N TRP A 110 -1.09 6.43 -5.62
CA TRP A 110 -1.16 4.97 -5.54
C TRP A 110 0.16 4.25 -5.84
N PHE A 111 1.19 4.97 -6.30
CA PHE A 111 2.53 4.42 -6.56
C PHE A 111 3.37 4.30 -5.28
N LEU A 112 4.42 3.47 -5.32
CA LEU A 112 5.27 3.15 -4.16
C LEU A 112 5.93 4.39 -3.55
N GLY A 113 6.49 5.25 -4.40
CA GLY A 113 7.15 6.50 -4.02
C GLY A 113 6.23 7.60 -3.46
N ALA A 114 4.91 7.45 -3.50
CA ALA A 114 3.98 8.50 -3.04
C ALA A 114 4.06 8.73 -1.53
N ALA A 115 4.31 7.65 -0.77
CA ALA A 115 4.60 7.70 0.65
C ALA A 115 5.53 6.52 0.98
N PRO A 116 6.86 6.71 0.86
CA PRO A 116 7.83 5.66 1.15
C PRO A 116 7.66 5.12 2.58
N LEU A 117 7.95 3.83 2.77
CA LEU A 117 7.85 3.12 4.07
C LEU A 117 6.41 2.96 4.61
N SER A 118 5.38 3.45 3.91
CA SER A 118 3.99 3.12 4.21
C SER A 118 3.54 1.87 3.45
N PRO A 119 2.61 1.07 4.00
CA PRO A 119 2.06 -0.07 3.28
C PRO A 119 1.33 0.40 2.02
N SER A 120 1.50 -0.34 0.93
CA SER A 120 0.84 -0.05 -0.35
C SER A 120 -0.63 -0.50 -0.38
N THR A 121 -1.01 -1.41 0.52
CA THR A 121 -2.38 -1.93 0.62
C THR A 121 -2.95 -1.76 2.02
N ASN A 122 -4.28 -1.68 2.11
CA ASN A 122 -5.04 -1.77 3.35
C ASN A 122 -5.56 -3.20 3.59
N ASP A 123 -5.04 -4.21 2.88
CA ASP A 123 -5.60 -5.57 2.87
C ASP A 123 -5.57 -6.21 4.27
N ALA A 124 -4.57 -5.87 5.09
CA ALA A 124 -4.53 -6.30 6.49
C ALA A 124 -5.73 -5.79 7.28
N LEU A 125 -6.11 -4.52 7.09
CA LEU A 125 -7.28 -3.92 7.71
C LEU A 125 -8.59 -4.49 7.14
N GLU A 126 -8.65 -4.74 5.83
CA GLU A 126 -9.82 -5.39 5.21
C GLU A 126 -10.00 -6.83 5.69
N SER A 127 -8.91 -7.57 5.82
CA SER A 127 -8.89 -8.94 6.38
C SER A 127 -9.33 -8.94 7.84
N PHE A 128 -8.85 -7.98 8.62
CA PHE A 128 -9.27 -7.79 10.01
C PHE A 128 -10.77 -7.47 10.10
N ASN A 129 -11.26 -6.52 9.30
CA ASN A 129 -12.68 -6.17 9.24
C ASN A 129 -13.55 -7.36 8.81
N ARG A 130 -13.06 -8.17 7.87
CA ARG A 130 -13.74 -9.40 7.45
C ARG A 130 -13.80 -10.41 8.60
N SER A 131 -12.69 -10.64 9.29
CA SER A 131 -12.64 -11.56 10.41
C SER A 131 -13.62 -11.14 11.53
N ILE A 132 -13.67 -9.85 11.87
CA ILE A 132 -14.68 -9.29 12.78
C ILE A 132 -16.11 -9.59 12.30
N LYS A 133 -16.39 -9.33 11.03
CA LYS A 133 -17.73 -9.54 10.47
C LYS A 133 -18.13 -11.01 10.44
N GLU A 134 -17.20 -11.91 10.22
CA GLU A 134 -17.44 -13.36 10.16
C GLU A 134 -17.60 -13.97 11.56
N HIS A 135 -16.83 -13.52 12.54
CA HIS A 135 -16.74 -14.18 13.85
C HIS A 135 -17.56 -13.48 14.93
N ASN A 136 -17.88 -12.19 14.79
CA ASN A 136 -18.42 -11.38 15.89
C ASN A 136 -19.70 -10.61 15.54
N ALA A 137 -19.94 -10.33 14.26
CA ALA A 137 -21.19 -9.73 13.83
C ALA A 137 -22.06 -10.79 13.17
N VAL A 138 -23.10 -11.28 13.87
CA VAL A 138 -24.17 -12.14 13.29
C VAL A 138 -25.01 -11.37 12.25
N ARG A 139 -24.53 -10.22 11.76
CA ARG A 139 -25.23 -9.22 10.93
C ARG A 139 -26.56 -8.72 11.52
N GLU A 140 -26.80 -8.98 12.79
CA GLU A 140 -27.98 -8.54 13.54
C GLU A 140 -27.66 -7.38 14.48
N ARG A 141 -28.67 -6.54 14.78
CA ARG A 141 -28.54 -5.50 15.80
C ARG A 141 -28.55 -6.16 17.18
N LEU A 142 -27.43 -6.07 17.89
CA LEU A 142 -27.31 -6.60 19.25
C LEU A 142 -27.89 -5.60 20.27
N PRO A 143 -28.61 -6.08 21.31
CA PRO A 143 -28.89 -5.27 22.49
C PRO A 143 -27.59 -4.76 23.12
N LEU A 144 -27.60 -3.56 23.71
CA LEU A 144 -26.39 -2.88 24.21
C LEU A 144 -25.53 -3.76 25.13
N ALA A 145 -26.15 -4.47 26.09
CA ALA A 145 -25.43 -5.37 26.99
C ALA A 145 -24.67 -6.47 26.22
N ARG A 146 -25.32 -7.09 25.22
CA ARG A 146 -24.70 -8.11 24.39
C ARG A 146 -23.62 -7.53 23.47
N PHE A 147 -23.84 -6.33 22.95
CA PHE A 147 -22.84 -5.61 22.16
C PHE A 147 -21.56 -5.36 22.97
N LEU A 148 -21.68 -4.93 24.23
CA LEU A 148 -20.51 -4.71 25.10
C LEU A 148 -19.77 -6.02 25.39
N THR A 149 -20.48 -7.12 25.66
CA THR A 149 -19.87 -8.44 25.84
C THR A 149 -19.11 -8.87 24.59
N VAL A 150 -19.74 -8.82 23.42
CA VAL A 150 -19.11 -9.20 22.15
C VAL A 150 -17.92 -8.31 21.83
N SER A 151 -18.02 -6.99 22.07
CA SER A 151 -16.91 -6.05 21.87
C SER A 151 -15.72 -6.35 22.78
N MET A 152 -15.96 -6.71 24.05
CA MET A 152 -14.90 -7.10 24.98
C MET A 152 -14.27 -8.45 24.60
N GLU A 153 -15.07 -9.42 24.17
CA GLU A 153 -14.57 -10.70 23.65
C GLU A 153 -13.72 -10.49 22.39
N MET A 154 -14.16 -9.63 21.47
CA MET A 154 -13.40 -9.22 20.29
C MET A 154 -12.04 -8.66 20.68
N VAL A 155 -12.03 -7.59 21.48
CA VAL A 155 -10.78 -6.96 21.93
C VAL A 155 -9.89 -8.00 22.62
N GLY A 156 -10.43 -8.80 23.54
CA GLY A 156 -9.67 -9.83 24.24
C GLY A 156 -9.10 -10.93 23.34
N GLN A 157 -9.83 -11.39 22.32
CA GLN A 157 -9.33 -12.37 21.34
C GLN A 157 -8.16 -11.80 20.53
N TRP A 158 -8.25 -10.54 20.11
CA TRP A 158 -7.25 -9.91 19.26
C TRP A 158 -6.03 -9.40 20.03
N SER A 159 -6.21 -8.90 21.26
CA SER A 159 -5.10 -8.56 22.16
C SER A 159 -4.25 -9.78 22.55
N ARG A 160 -4.82 -10.99 22.48
CA ARG A 160 -4.11 -12.26 22.76
C ARG A 160 -3.55 -12.94 21.51
N LYS A 161 -4.07 -12.62 20.32
CA LYS A 161 -3.58 -13.14 19.02
C LYS A 161 -2.37 -12.36 18.48
N THR A 162 -2.05 -11.21 19.05
CA THR A 162 -0.80 -10.51 18.77
C THR A 162 0.33 -11.07 19.64
N SER A 163 0.88 -12.22 19.26
CA SER A 163 2.33 -12.17 19.13
C SER A 163 2.56 -11.20 17.97
N LEU A 164 3.25 -10.08 18.23
CA LEU A 164 4.01 -9.45 17.14
C LEU A 164 4.74 -10.61 16.43
N PRO A 165 4.78 -10.69 15.09
CA PRO A 165 5.55 -11.75 14.45
C PRO A 165 6.91 -11.75 15.13
N GLU A 166 7.23 -12.81 15.86
CA GLU A 166 8.55 -12.94 16.46
C GLU A 166 9.48 -12.73 15.28
N ALA A 167 10.30 -11.67 15.36
CA ALA A 167 11.30 -11.41 14.35
C ALA A 167 12.00 -12.74 14.15
N LYS A 168 11.97 -13.28 12.93
CA LYS A 168 12.49 -14.62 12.64
C LYS A 168 13.87 -14.69 13.29
N THR A 169 14.00 -15.50 14.33
CA THR A 169 15.26 -15.62 15.04
C THR A 169 16.24 -16.17 14.02
N ILE A 170 17.14 -15.33 13.52
CA ILE A 170 18.13 -15.74 12.53
C ILE A 170 18.91 -16.88 13.17
N GLU A 171 18.76 -18.08 12.63
CA GLU A 171 19.46 -19.24 13.17
C GLU A 171 20.97 -19.06 12.95
N GLN A 172 21.80 -19.65 13.80
CA GLN A 172 23.25 -19.57 13.67
C GLN A 172 23.74 -19.98 12.26
N LYS A 173 23.00 -20.89 11.61
CA LYS A 173 23.24 -21.30 10.23
C LYS A 173 23.05 -20.14 9.24
N GLU A 174 21.97 -19.38 9.36
CA GLU A 174 21.68 -18.23 8.49
C GLU A 174 22.70 -17.09 8.70
N TRP A 175 23.18 -16.88 9.93
CA TRP A 175 24.31 -15.99 10.23
C TRP A 175 25.60 -16.45 9.55
N THR A 176 25.86 -17.75 9.58
CA THR A 176 27.08 -18.34 8.98
C THR A 176 27.04 -18.21 7.46
N GLU A 177 25.91 -18.50 6.83
CA GLU A 177 25.70 -18.37 5.39
C GLU A 177 25.83 -16.90 4.94
N GLY A 178 25.25 -15.95 5.68
CA GLY A 178 25.39 -14.53 5.40
C GLY A 178 26.83 -14.02 5.54
N TYR A 179 27.57 -14.49 6.55
CA TYR A 179 28.98 -14.15 6.74
C TYR A 179 29.87 -14.70 5.62
N VAL A 180 29.66 -15.95 5.21
CA VAL A 180 30.40 -16.56 4.09
C VAL A 180 30.11 -15.82 2.79
N TRP A 181 28.84 -15.53 2.51
CA TRP A 181 28.46 -14.75 1.33
C TRP A 181 29.13 -13.37 1.29
N ALA A 182 29.16 -12.66 2.42
CA ALA A 182 29.81 -11.35 2.49
C ALA A 182 31.33 -11.47 2.26
N LYS A 183 31.98 -12.48 2.84
CA LYS A 183 33.42 -12.71 2.67
C LYS A 183 33.78 -13.04 1.21
N GLU A 184 32.94 -13.80 0.52
CA GLU A 184 33.17 -14.20 -0.88
C GLU A 184 32.89 -13.08 -1.88
N ASN A 185 32.06 -12.10 -1.53
CA ASN A 185 31.63 -11.02 -2.44
C ASN A 185 32.22 -9.65 -2.12
N VAL A 186 33.08 -9.53 -1.10
CA VAL A 186 33.87 -8.32 -0.87
C VAL A 186 35.05 -8.31 -1.83
N THR A 187 34.98 -7.50 -2.88
CA THR A 187 36.10 -7.20 -3.76
C THR A 187 36.99 -6.16 -3.07
N THR A 188 38.18 -6.56 -2.64
CA THR A 188 39.19 -5.64 -2.13
C THR A 188 40.02 -5.10 -3.29
N ASP A 189 39.76 -3.86 -3.70
CA ASP A 189 40.65 -3.15 -4.62
C ASP A 189 41.89 -2.70 -3.84
N ILE A 190 43.02 -3.36 -4.11
CA ILE A 190 44.32 -2.95 -3.58
C ILE A 190 44.76 -1.73 -4.39
N ILE A 191 44.60 -0.54 -3.83
CA ILE A 191 45.20 0.68 -4.38
C ILE A 191 46.70 0.59 -4.09
N SER A 192 47.50 0.31 -5.12
CA SER A 192 48.96 0.42 -5.02
C SER A 192 49.32 1.88 -4.74
N SER A 193 49.93 2.15 -3.59
CA SER A 193 50.50 3.46 -3.27
C SER A 193 51.61 3.79 -4.25
N ASP A 194 51.55 4.99 -4.82
CA ASP A 194 52.53 5.54 -5.75
C ASP A 194 53.97 5.40 -5.22
N SER A 195 54.83 4.82 -6.06
CA SER A 195 56.28 4.82 -5.90
C SER A 195 56.82 6.24 -6.10
N THR A 196 57.35 6.85 -5.03
CA THR A 196 58.29 7.98 -5.08
C THR A 196 59.56 7.64 -5.84
#